data_AF-A0A0C2C5D1-F1
#
_entry.id   AF-A0A0C2C5D1-F1
#
_cell.length_a   1.000
_cell.length_b   1.000
_cell.length_c   1.000
_cell.angle_alpha   90.00
_cell.angle_beta   90.00
_cell.angle_gamma   90.00
#
_symmetry.space_group_name_H-M   'P 1'
#
loop_
_entity.id
_entity.type
_entity.pdbx_description
1 polymer ?
#
loop_
_entity_poly.entity_id
_entity_poly.type
_entity_poly.pdbx_seq_one_letter_code
_entity_poly.pdbx_strand_id
1 'polypeptide(L)'
;MVQAAIVAGCYPGIGFVRAGNKLKKIRTSTEAAATLHPSSVIKRQVLAASKRSDVINQYVTEDSEDPVIEYLAFHELAKIDEGLTLRTVTVIPPCAVVLFAGSMRLKKSTIQNFNITDPDSEDEGDVDEDAPSRDVVHPIEHWIGVRATYSDMKRLIQLRFKVMSYFLSAIHKPQILANPMKEDNVSDVLCGLEVLICAKKFIWNFLMFYHFE
;
A
#
# COMPACT_ATOMS: atom_id res chain seq x y z
N MET A 1 -2.66 -9.03 4.15
CA MET A 1 -2.88 -8.44 5.50
C MET A 1 -1.61 -7.86 6.12
N VAL A 2 -0.59 -8.67 6.43
CA VAL A 2 0.64 -8.20 7.09
C VAL A 2 1.32 -7.05 6.32
N GLN A 3 1.41 -7.16 5.00
CA GLN A 3 1.97 -6.09 4.14
C GLN A 3 1.22 -4.76 4.29
N ALA A 4 -0.10 -4.78 4.43
CA ALA A 4 -0.89 -3.56 4.60
C ALA A 4 -0.63 -2.89 5.96
N ALA A 5 -0.49 -3.68 7.03
CA ALA A 5 -0.07 -3.18 8.33
C ALA A 5 1.36 -2.63 8.30
N ILE A 6 2.27 -3.26 7.53
CA ILE A 6 3.63 -2.75 7.32
C ILE A 6 3.59 -1.39 6.60
N VAL A 7 2.76 -1.22 5.56
CA VAL A 7 2.59 0.08 4.89
C VAL A 7 2.12 1.13 5.89
N ALA A 8 1.08 0.85 6.67
CA ALA A 8 0.54 1.77 7.66
C ALA A 8 1.59 2.18 8.72
N GLY A 9 2.43 1.25 9.15
CA GLY A 9 3.47 1.52 10.16
C GLY A 9 4.76 2.13 9.61
N CYS A 10 5.09 1.90 8.34
CA CYS A 10 6.31 2.40 7.72
C CYS A 10 6.12 3.71 6.95
N TYR A 11 4.88 4.10 6.60
CA TYR A 11 4.63 5.36 5.90
C TYR A 11 5.21 6.55 6.70
N PRO A 12 6.00 7.47 6.07
CA PRO A 12 6.16 7.72 4.63
C PRO A 12 7.23 6.90 3.90
N GLY A 13 7.83 5.89 4.55
CA GLY A 13 8.85 4.98 4.01
C GLY A 13 8.32 4.03 2.92
N ILE A 14 7.99 4.60 1.76
CA ILE A 14 7.54 3.87 0.57
C ILE A 14 8.54 4.10 -0.58
N GLY A 15 8.84 3.03 -1.32
CA GLY A 15 9.66 3.05 -2.51
C GLY A 15 8.81 2.70 -3.74
N PHE A 16 9.01 3.44 -4.83
CA PHE A 16 8.42 3.18 -6.13
C PHE A 16 9.50 2.80 -7.15
N VAL A 17 9.23 1.75 -7.92
CA VAL A 17 10.10 1.25 -8.98
C VAL A 17 9.33 1.26 -10.28
N ARG A 18 9.92 1.86 -11.31
CA ARG A 18 9.37 1.80 -12.66
C ARG A 18 9.44 0.37 -13.18
N ALA A 19 8.36 -0.10 -13.79
CA ALA A 19 8.29 -1.41 -14.43
C ALA A 19 9.55 -1.68 -15.30
N GLY A 20 10.10 -2.90 -15.18
CA GLY A 20 11.30 -3.33 -15.91
C GLY A 20 12.65 -2.92 -15.32
N ASN A 21 12.71 -2.08 -14.28
CA ASN A 21 13.98 -1.57 -13.74
C ASN A 21 14.71 -2.53 -12.77
N LYS A 22 14.20 -3.75 -12.55
CA LYS A 22 14.80 -4.80 -11.68
C LYS A 22 15.35 -4.27 -10.34
N LEU A 23 14.66 -3.30 -9.71
CA LEU A 23 15.07 -2.67 -8.44
C LEU A 23 16.44 -1.94 -8.45
N LYS A 24 16.98 -1.60 -9.63
CA LYS A 24 18.26 -0.86 -9.73
C LYS A 24 18.16 0.57 -9.25
N LYS A 25 17.00 1.20 -9.45
CA LYS A 25 16.72 2.58 -9.05
C LYS A 25 15.34 2.65 -8.40
N ILE A 26 15.32 2.96 -7.11
CA ILE A 26 14.10 3.07 -6.32
C ILE A 26 13.88 4.56 -6.02
N ARG A 27 12.73 5.08 -6.41
CA ARG A 27 12.31 6.43 -6.06
C ARG A 27 11.63 6.39 -4.70
N THR A 28 11.92 7.35 -3.85
CA THR A 28 11.29 7.52 -2.55
C THR A 28 10.80 8.97 -2.45
N SER A 29 10.38 9.39 -1.26
CA SER A 29 10.09 10.80 -0.98
C SER A 29 11.32 11.72 -1.10
N THR A 30 12.54 11.18 -1.20
CA THR A 30 13.76 11.96 -1.41
C THR A 30 14.03 12.14 -2.91
N GLU A 31 14.61 13.29 -3.29
CA GLU A 31 14.98 13.56 -4.68
C GLU A 31 16.06 12.60 -5.20
N ALA A 32 16.94 12.16 -4.32
CA ALA A 32 17.97 11.17 -4.63
C ALA A 32 17.37 9.77 -4.74
N ALA A 33 17.80 9.02 -5.75
CA ALA A 33 17.36 7.65 -5.91
C ALA A 33 18.11 6.71 -4.96
N ALA A 34 17.36 5.76 -4.39
CA ALA A 34 17.88 4.75 -3.49
C ALA A 34 18.06 3.41 -4.22
N THR A 35 18.83 2.53 -3.59
CA THR A 35 18.99 1.12 -3.99
C THR A 35 18.67 0.21 -2.82
N LEU A 36 18.49 -1.09 -3.07
CA LEU A 36 18.39 -2.03 -1.95
C LEU A 36 19.75 -2.20 -1.25
N HIS A 37 19.73 -2.22 0.08
CA HIS A 37 20.89 -2.58 0.88
C HIS A 37 21.41 -3.98 0.49
N PRO A 38 22.74 -4.23 0.44
CA PRO A 38 23.30 -5.52 0.05
C PRO A 38 22.80 -6.73 0.85
N SER A 39 22.44 -6.54 2.12
CA SER A 39 21.89 -7.60 2.96
C SER A 39 20.42 -7.95 2.65
N SER A 40 19.73 -7.18 1.81
CA SER A 40 18.32 -7.39 1.49
C SER A 40 18.12 -8.72 0.75
N VAL A 41 17.19 -9.54 1.26
CA VAL A 41 16.79 -10.81 0.65
C VAL A 41 16.21 -10.58 -0.76
N ILE A 42 15.42 -9.51 -0.91
CA ILE A 42 14.80 -9.14 -2.20
C ILE A 42 15.88 -8.87 -3.25
N LYS A 43 16.98 -8.20 -2.86
CA LYS A 43 18.09 -7.91 -3.77
C LYS A 43 18.72 -9.19 -4.32
N ARG A 44 18.88 -10.22 -3.47
CA ARG A 44 19.41 -11.53 -3.88
C ARG A 44 18.46 -12.27 -4.83
N GLN A 45 17.16 -12.19 -4.58
CA GLN A 45 16.15 -12.94 -5.34
C GLN A 45 15.87 -12.33 -6.73
N VAL A 46 15.85 -10.99 -6.82
CA VAL A 46 15.41 -10.27 -8.02
C VAL A 46 16.55 -9.96 -8.99
N LEU A 47 17.77 -9.67 -8.48
CA LEU A 47 18.91 -9.32 -9.34
C LEU A 47 19.73 -10.53 -9.79
N ALA A 48 19.58 -11.69 -9.15
CA ALA A 48 20.40 -12.85 -9.40
C ALA A 48 19.55 -14.10 -9.62
N ALA A 49 18.71 -14.09 -10.67
CA ALA A 49 17.98 -15.28 -11.10
C ALA A 49 18.91 -16.51 -11.27
N SER A 50 20.12 -16.29 -11.79
CA SER A 50 21.18 -17.31 -11.93
C SER A 50 21.89 -17.72 -10.63
N LYS A 51 21.60 -17.06 -9.50
CA LYS A 51 22.12 -17.40 -8.16
C LYS A 51 21.01 -17.67 -7.15
N ARG A 52 19.76 -17.86 -7.60
CA ARG A 52 18.68 -18.35 -6.74
C ARG A 52 19.10 -19.73 -6.22
N SER A 53 18.91 -19.97 -4.92
CA SER A 53 19.19 -21.28 -4.33
C SER A 53 18.28 -22.34 -4.95
N ASP A 54 18.75 -23.58 -5.03
CA ASP A 54 17.98 -24.70 -5.62
C ASP A 54 16.60 -24.87 -4.96
N VAL A 55 16.50 -24.55 -3.67
CA VAL A 55 15.24 -24.54 -2.90
C VAL A 55 14.23 -23.54 -3.46
N ILE A 56 14.65 -22.38 -3.95
CA ILE A 56 13.75 -21.36 -4.53
C ILE A 56 13.37 -21.75 -5.95
N ASN A 57 14.29 -22.33 -6.71
CA ASN A 57 14.04 -22.78 -8.08
C ASN A 57 12.97 -23.88 -8.14
N GLN A 58 12.80 -24.69 -7.08
CA GLN A 58 11.70 -25.67 -6.98
C GLN A 58 10.30 -25.07 -6.97
N TYR A 59 10.16 -23.79 -6.61
CA TYR A 59 8.87 -23.08 -6.57
C TYR A 59 8.66 -22.15 -7.78
N VAL A 60 9.63 -22.08 -8.70
CA VAL A 60 9.58 -21.25 -9.91
C VAL A 60 9.43 -22.18 -11.10
N THR A 61 8.25 -22.20 -11.73
CA THR A 61 8.05 -22.92 -12.98
C THR A 61 8.87 -22.24 -14.09
N GLU A 62 9.50 -23.03 -14.96
CA GLU A 62 10.39 -22.55 -16.03
C GLU A 62 9.71 -21.54 -16.98
N ASP A 63 8.37 -21.58 -17.07
CA ASP A 63 7.54 -20.66 -17.87
C ASP A 63 6.99 -19.45 -17.10
N SER A 64 7.35 -19.24 -15.83
CA SER A 64 6.85 -18.11 -15.05
C SER A 64 7.60 -16.81 -15.36
N GLU A 65 6.87 -15.75 -15.73
CA GLU A 65 7.44 -14.41 -15.87
C GLU A 65 8.04 -13.93 -14.54
N ASP A 66 9.16 -13.19 -14.60
CA ASP A 66 9.78 -12.61 -13.43
C ASP A 66 8.77 -11.69 -12.68
N PRO A 67 8.69 -11.76 -11.34
CA PRO A 67 7.72 -10.97 -10.59
C PRO A 67 7.94 -9.47 -10.79
N VAL A 68 6.89 -8.77 -11.22
CA VAL A 68 6.90 -7.32 -11.39
C VAL A 68 6.75 -6.64 -10.03
N ILE A 69 7.83 -6.04 -9.54
CA ILE A 69 7.83 -5.29 -8.28
C ILE A 69 7.75 -3.80 -8.58
N GLU A 70 6.62 -3.21 -8.21
CA GLU A 70 6.35 -1.77 -8.41
C GLU A 70 6.50 -0.96 -7.12
N TYR A 71 6.09 -1.52 -5.97
CA TYR A 71 6.06 -0.81 -4.69
C TYR A 71 6.77 -1.60 -3.58
N LEU A 72 7.43 -0.86 -2.71
CA LEU A 72 8.16 -1.36 -1.56
C LEU A 72 7.79 -0.53 -0.33
N ALA A 73 7.65 -1.15 0.82
CA ALA A 73 7.72 -0.47 2.11
C ALA A 73 9.12 -0.67 2.69
N PHE A 74 9.68 0.35 3.33
CA PHE A 74 10.96 0.25 4.03
C PHE A 74 10.88 0.98 5.37
N HIS A 75 11.61 0.47 6.35
CA HIS A 75 11.65 1.09 7.68
C HIS A 75 12.77 2.13 7.81
N GLU A 76 13.90 1.88 7.14
CA GLU A 76 15.11 2.69 7.33
C GLU A 76 15.76 3.04 6.00
N LEU A 77 16.15 4.30 5.88
CA LEU A 77 16.98 4.84 4.79
C LEU A 77 18.39 5.08 5.34
N ALA A 78 19.38 4.36 4.81
CA ALA A 78 20.77 4.46 5.25
C ALA A 78 21.65 5.00 4.12
N LYS A 79 22.49 6.00 4.42
CA LYS A 79 23.55 6.46 3.52
C LYS A 79 24.76 5.55 3.68
N ILE A 80 25.21 4.95 2.58
CA ILE A 80 26.43 4.15 2.52
C ILE A 80 27.28 4.74 1.41
N ASP A 81 28.48 5.19 1.76
CA ASP A 81 29.35 5.97 0.88
C ASP A 81 28.58 7.18 0.29
N GLU A 82 28.51 7.27 -1.03
CA GLU A 82 27.76 8.30 -1.76
C GLU A 82 26.31 7.90 -2.10
N GLY A 83 25.89 6.68 -1.75
CA GLY A 83 24.59 6.12 -2.13
C GLY A 83 23.56 6.06 -1.00
N LEU A 84 22.28 6.20 -1.36
CA LEU A 84 21.17 5.89 -0.45
C LEU A 84 20.75 4.42 -0.61
N THR A 85 20.56 3.75 0.52
CA THR A 85 20.16 2.34 0.59
C THR A 85 18.95 2.13 1.47
N LEU A 86 18.01 1.28 1.01
CA LEU A 86 16.82 0.90 1.77
C LEU A 86 17.11 -0.36 2.59
N ARG A 87 16.80 -0.31 3.89
CA ARG A 87 16.88 -1.42 4.84
C ARG A 87 15.49 -1.84 5.32
N THR A 88 15.38 -3.10 5.74
CA THR A 88 14.13 -3.72 6.22
C THR A 88 12.99 -3.49 5.22
N VAL A 89 13.18 -4.04 4.01
CA VAL A 89 12.32 -3.77 2.86
C VAL A 89 11.32 -4.92 2.66
N THR A 90 10.07 -4.58 2.39
CA THR A 90 8.99 -5.52 2.08
C THR A 90 8.35 -5.14 0.74
N VAL A 91 8.15 -6.11 -0.16
CA VAL A 91 7.33 -5.91 -1.38
C VAL A 91 5.87 -5.77 -0.96
N ILE A 92 5.18 -4.76 -1.49
CA ILE A 92 3.80 -4.44 -1.12
C ILE A 92 2.92 -4.32 -2.38
N PRO A 93 1.64 -4.71 -2.30
CA PRO A 93 0.73 -4.55 -3.43
C PRO A 93 0.24 -3.09 -3.56
N PRO A 94 -0.16 -2.66 -4.77
CA PRO A 94 -0.63 -1.29 -5.00
C PRO A 94 -1.86 -0.92 -4.16
N CYS A 95 -2.77 -1.87 -3.92
CA CYS A 95 -3.96 -1.64 -3.09
C CYS A 95 -3.60 -1.24 -1.64
N ALA A 96 -2.54 -1.82 -1.06
CA ALA A 96 -2.09 -1.46 0.28
C ALA A 96 -1.57 -0.01 0.33
N VAL A 97 -0.90 0.44 -0.73
CA VAL A 97 -0.46 1.84 -0.88
C VAL A 97 -1.68 2.77 -0.93
N VAL A 98 -2.69 2.45 -1.74
CA VAL A 98 -3.91 3.28 -1.84
C VAL A 98 -4.62 3.38 -0.50
N LEU A 99 -4.72 2.29 0.26
CA LEU A 99 -5.47 2.27 1.51
C LEU A 99 -4.75 2.98 2.66
N PHE A 100 -3.43 2.83 2.78
CA PHE A 100 -2.69 3.20 4.01
C PHE A 100 -1.60 4.28 3.81
N ALA A 101 -1.26 4.65 2.57
CA ALA A 101 -0.30 5.73 2.31
C ALA A 101 -1.00 7.05 1.95
N GLY A 102 -0.30 8.16 2.14
CA GLY A 102 -0.81 9.50 1.86
C GLY A 102 -1.73 10.05 2.95
N SER A 103 -2.38 11.18 2.67
CA SER A 103 -3.27 11.83 3.63
C SER A 103 -4.49 10.97 3.99
N MET A 104 -4.87 10.96 5.27
CA MET A 104 -6.12 10.35 5.73
C MET A 104 -7.36 11.05 5.15
N ARG A 105 -7.27 12.33 4.79
CA ARG A 105 -8.38 13.10 4.23
C ARG A 105 -8.37 13.03 2.70
N LEU A 106 -9.50 12.63 2.11
CA LEU A 106 -9.69 12.68 0.67
C LEU A 106 -9.93 14.12 0.21
N LYS A 107 -9.32 14.49 -0.94
CA LYS A 107 -9.57 15.79 -1.58
C LYS A 107 -10.99 15.81 -2.15
N LYS A 108 -11.64 16.98 -2.11
CA LYS A 108 -12.99 17.16 -2.71
C LYS A 108 -13.04 16.75 -4.19
N SER A 109 -11.97 17.05 -4.94
CA SER A 109 -11.82 16.62 -6.32
C SER A 109 -11.79 15.10 -6.47
N THR A 110 -11.14 14.36 -5.57
CA THR A 110 -11.15 12.89 -5.59
C THR A 110 -12.55 12.34 -5.32
N ILE A 111 -13.31 12.94 -4.39
CA ILE A 111 -14.68 12.52 -4.08
C ILE A 111 -15.59 12.70 -5.30
N GLN A 112 -15.47 13.82 -5.98
CA GLN A 112 -16.23 14.12 -7.20
C GLN A 112 -15.83 13.22 -8.37
N ASN A 113 -14.52 13.03 -8.59
CA ASN A 113 -14.00 12.26 -9.73
C ASN A 113 -14.36 10.77 -9.68
N PHE A 114 -14.59 10.22 -8.49
CA PHE A 114 -14.97 8.81 -8.31
C PHE A 114 -16.43 8.63 -7.85
N ASN A 115 -17.22 9.72 -7.85
CA ASN A 115 -18.60 9.75 -7.39
C ASN A 115 -18.85 8.95 -6.09
N ILE A 116 -18.05 9.21 -5.05
CA ILE A 116 -18.08 8.41 -3.81
C ILE A 116 -19.38 8.61 -3.02
N THR A 117 -20.03 9.75 -3.18
CA THR A 117 -21.18 10.20 -2.37
C THR A 117 -22.51 9.53 -2.69
N ASP A 118 -22.61 8.84 -3.83
CA ASP A 118 -23.87 8.26 -4.27
C ASP A 118 -23.72 6.73 -4.43
N PRO A 119 -24.07 5.95 -3.40
CA PRO A 119 -23.95 4.48 -3.42
C PRO A 119 -24.93 3.82 -4.39
N ASP A 120 -26.00 4.52 -4.78
CA ASP A 120 -27.05 4.05 -5.70
C ASP A 120 -26.94 4.71 -7.09
N SER A 121 -25.92 5.54 -7.32
CA SER A 121 -25.52 5.92 -8.66
C SER A 121 -24.97 4.69 -9.37
N GLU A 122 -25.88 3.94 -9.98
CA GLU A 122 -25.60 3.26 -11.23
C GLU A 122 -24.93 4.33 -12.10
N ASP A 123 -23.61 4.18 -12.30
CA ASP A 123 -22.90 4.96 -13.29
C ASP A 123 -23.42 4.43 -14.63
N GLU A 124 -24.66 4.79 -14.99
CA GLU A 124 -25.28 4.61 -16.31
C GLU A 124 -24.61 5.56 -17.31
N GLY A 125 -23.31 5.77 -17.20
CA GLY A 125 -22.52 6.22 -18.32
C GLY A 125 -22.28 5.00 -19.18
N ASP A 126 -23.21 4.70 -20.09
CA ASP A 126 -23.12 3.77 -21.23
C ASP A 126 -21.77 3.05 -21.25
N VAL A 127 -21.62 2.03 -20.40
CA VAL A 127 -20.43 1.18 -20.44
C VAL A 127 -20.67 0.28 -21.63
N ASP A 128 -20.32 0.80 -22.80
CA ASP A 128 -20.09 -0.02 -23.99
C ASP A 128 -19.17 -1.15 -23.49
N GLU A 129 -19.70 -2.38 -23.39
CA GLU A 129 -18.92 -3.53 -22.88
C GLU A 129 -17.68 -3.80 -23.76
N ASP A 130 -17.62 -3.17 -24.95
CA ASP A 130 -16.52 -3.16 -25.91
C ASP A 130 -15.51 -1.98 -25.72
N ALA A 131 -15.73 -1.05 -24.79
CA ALA A 131 -14.79 0.03 -24.52
C ALA A 131 -13.62 -0.47 -23.65
N PRO A 132 -12.35 -0.27 -24.05
CA PRO A 132 -11.20 -0.72 -23.28
C PRO A 132 -11.23 -0.11 -21.88
N SER A 133 -11.10 -0.96 -20.86
CA SER A 133 -11.11 -0.57 -19.45
C SER A 133 -10.19 0.64 -19.23
N ARG A 134 -10.77 1.78 -18.86
CA ARG A 134 -10.02 3.02 -18.73
C ARG A 134 -9.11 2.96 -17.50
N ASP A 135 -7.82 2.75 -17.75
CA ASP A 135 -6.78 2.88 -16.73
C ASP A 135 -6.72 4.31 -16.20
N VAL A 136 -6.68 4.45 -14.88
CA VAL A 136 -6.51 5.71 -14.17
C VAL A 136 -5.32 5.65 -13.23
N VAL A 137 -4.65 6.79 -13.06
CA VAL A 137 -3.57 6.95 -12.09
C VAL A 137 -4.05 7.84 -10.95
N HIS A 138 -4.17 7.27 -9.76
CA HIS A 138 -4.51 8.00 -8.55
C HIS A 138 -3.24 8.48 -7.84
N PRO A 139 -2.98 9.79 -7.76
CA PRO A 139 -1.83 10.32 -7.04
C PRO A 139 -2.03 10.19 -5.53
N ILE A 140 -1.09 9.53 -4.86
CA ILE A 140 -1.08 9.41 -3.39
C ILE A 140 -0.33 10.62 -2.81
N GLU A 141 0.82 10.95 -3.39
CA GLU A 141 1.62 12.14 -3.12
C GLU A 141 2.20 12.69 -4.44
N HIS A 142 2.94 13.79 -4.41
CA HIS A 142 3.54 14.38 -5.62
C HIS A 142 4.56 13.45 -6.33
N TRP A 143 5.15 12.49 -5.61
CA TRP A 143 6.20 11.60 -6.12
C TRP A 143 5.73 10.14 -6.31
N ILE A 144 4.52 9.79 -5.85
CA ILE A 144 3.97 8.43 -5.92
C ILE A 144 2.48 8.45 -6.31
N GLY A 145 2.12 7.60 -7.26
CA GLY A 145 0.74 7.37 -7.66
C GLY A 145 0.54 5.92 -8.06
N VAL A 146 -0.70 5.44 -7.94
CA VAL A 146 -1.09 4.05 -8.21
C VAL A 146 -1.96 4.00 -9.45
N ARG A 147 -1.63 3.08 -10.37
CA ARG A 147 -2.43 2.78 -11.56
C ARG A 147 -3.37 1.61 -11.27
N ALA A 148 -4.63 1.75 -11.68
CA ALA A 148 -5.60 0.66 -11.72
C ALA A 148 -6.69 0.98 -12.74
N THR A 149 -7.58 0.03 -12.99
CA THR A 149 -8.83 0.30 -13.72
C THR A 149 -9.68 1.31 -12.94
N TYR A 150 -10.51 2.09 -13.63
CA TYR A 150 -11.39 3.06 -12.97
C TYR A 150 -12.33 2.40 -11.93
N SER A 151 -12.91 1.24 -12.26
CA SER A 151 -13.79 0.49 -11.37
C SER A 151 -13.09 0.01 -10.09
N ASP A 152 -11.87 -0.55 -10.21
CA ASP A 152 -11.09 -0.98 -9.05
C ASP A 152 -10.64 0.21 -8.22
N MET A 153 -10.21 1.30 -8.87
CA MET A 153 -9.82 2.52 -8.16
C MET A 153 -11.01 3.13 -7.40
N LYS A 154 -12.20 3.20 -8.01
CA LYS A 154 -13.43 3.67 -7.35
C LYS A 154 -13.69 2.87 -6.07
N ARG A 155 -13.65 1.53 -6.16
CA ARG A 155 -13.83 0.63 -5.01
C ARG A 155 -12.74 0.81 -3.94
N LEU A 156 -11.48 0.94 -4.34
CA LEU A 156 -10.36 1.16 -3.41
C LEU A 156 -10.49 2.49 -2.66
N ILE A 157 -10.93 3.55 -3.33
CA ILE A 157 -11.12 4.86 -2.71
C ILE A 157 -12.35 4.85 -1.77
N GLN A 158 -13.43 4.17 -2.14
CA GLN A 158 -14.58 3.93 -1.24
C GLN A 158 -14.15 3.16 0.01
N LEU A 159 -13.36 2.09 -0.16
CA LEU A 159 -12.83 1.31 0.95
C LEU A 159 -11.90 2.15 1.82
N ARG A 160 -11.01 2.95 1.23
CA ARG A 160 -10.15 3.90 1.96
C ARG A 160 -10.99 4.83 2.84
N PHE A 161 -12.09 5.38 2.30
CA PHE A 161 -12.99 6.24 3.07
C PHE A 161 -13.62 5.51 4.26
N LYS A 162 -14.14 4.29 4.05
CA LYS A 162 -14.68 3.43 5.14
C LYS A 162 -13.62 3.15 6.21
N VAL A 163 -12.42 2.75 5.82
CA VAL A 163 -11.29 2.46 6.72
C VAL A 163 -10.91 3.70 7.55
N MET A 164 -10.81 4.88 6.92
CA MET A 164 -10.47 6.11 7.64
C MET A 164 -11.58 6.58 8.59
N SER A 165 -12.84 6.44 8.19
CA SER A 165 -13.99 6.72 9.07
C SER A 165 -14.02 5.79 10.29
N TYR A 166 -13.68 4.51 10.09
CA TYR A 166 -13.52 3.55 11.17
C TYR A 166 -12.40 3.95 12.12
N PHE A 167 -11.21 4.32 11.62
CA PHE A 167 -10.09 4.78 12.46
C PHE A 167 -10.47 6.00 13.31
N LEU A 168 -11.13 7.00 12.72
CA LEU A 168 -11.59 8.18 13.45
C LEU A 168 -12.60 7.81 14.55
N SER A 169 -13.53 6.91 14.24
CA SER A 169 -14.51 6.40 15.20
C SER A 169 -13.86 5.63 16.35
N ALA A 170 -12.88 4.78 16.03
CA ALA A 170 -12.12 4.01 17.02
C ALA A 170 -11.22 4.89 17.90
N ILE A 171 -10.60 5.95 17.34
CA ILE A 171 -9.84 6.94 18.12
C ILE A 171 -10.77 7.68 19.08
N HIS A 172 -11.96 8.06 18.63
CA HIS A 172 -12.93 8.77 19.45
C HIS A 172 -13.58 7.88 20.52
N LYS A 173 -13.83 6.59 20.19
CA LYS A 173 -14.46 5.59 21.07
C LYS A 173 -13.67 4.27 21.00
N PRO A 174 -12.60 4.13 21.79
CA PRO A 174 -11.72 2.96 21.72
C PRO A 174 -12.41 1.63 22.07
N GLN A 175 -13.52 1.69 22.82
CA GLN A 175 -14.40 0.54 23.11
C GLN A 175 -14.93 -0.19 21.86
N ILE A 176 -15.00 0.47 20.70
CA ILE A 176 -15.35 -0.16 19.41
C ILE A 176 -14.33 -1.27 19.04
N LEU A 177 -13.07 -1.13 19.46
CA LEU A 177 -12.02 -2.12 19.22
C LEU A 177 -12.13 -3.37 20.10
N ALA A 178 -12.86 -3.28 21.21
CA ALA A 178 -13.06 -4.36 22.18
C ALA A 178 -14.35 -5.15 21.89
N ASN A 179 -15.36 -4.51 21.31
CA ASN A 179 -16.63 -5.14 20.98
C ASN A 179 -17.07 -4.72 19.55
N PRO A 180 -16.62 -5.43 18.51
CA PRO A 180 -16.95 -5.08 17.12
C PRO A 180 -18.41 -5.37 16.74
N MET A 181 -19.25 -5.86 17.66
CA MET A 181 -20.64 -6.19 17.39
C MET A 181 -21.57 -5.01 17.69
N LYS A 182 -22.05 -4.33 16.63
CA LYS A 182 -23.42 -3.78 16.52
C LYS A 182 -23.74 -2.96 15.25
N GLU A 183 -22.82 -2.76 14.30
CA GLU A 183 -23.13 -2.03 13.07
C GLU A 183 -23.13 -2.95 11.84
N ASP A 184 -24.20 -2.91 11.05
CA ASP A 184 -24.44 -3.80 9.89
C ASP A 184 -23.50 -3.57 8.69
N ASN A 185 -22.54 -2.64 8.82
CA ASN A 185 -21.52 -2.33 7.79
C ASN A 185 -20.18 -3.05 8.01
N VAL A 186 -20.15 -4.02 8.92
CA VAL A 186 -18.93 -4.58 9.52
C VAL A 186 -18.27 -5.68 8.67
N SER A 187 -18.93 -6.31 7.69
CA SER A 187 -18.29 -7.33 6.83
C SER A 187 -17.18 -6.76 5.93
N ASP A 188 -17.41 -5.62 5.28
CA ASP A 188 -16.39 -4.93 4.46
C ASP A 188 -15.26 -4.36 5.32
N VAL A 189 -15.60 -3.86 6.51
CA VAL A 189 -14.63 -3.29 7.46
C VAL A 189 -13.86 -4.41 8.15
N LEU A 190 -14.44 -5.59 8.41
CA LEU A 190 -13.78 -6.78 8.99
C LEU A 190 -12.61 -7.26 8.12
N CYS A 191 -12.75 -7.18 6.80
CA CYS A 191 -11.64 -7.41 5.87
C CYS A 191 -10.49 -6.40 6.07
N GLY A 192 -10.80 -5.16 6.48
CA GLY A 192 -9.84 -4.15 6.97
C GLY A 192 -9.48 -4.23 8.46
N LEU A 193 -10.29 -4.89 9.29
CA LEU A 193 -10.16 -5.02 10.75
C LEU A 193 -9.23 -6.19 11.10
N GLU A 194 -9.19 -7.21 10.27
CA GLU A 194 -8.14 -8.23 10.25
C GLU A 194 -6.75 -7.62 10.01
N VAL A 195 -6.64 -6.57 9.18
CA VAL A 195 -5.41 -5.76 9.04
C VAL A 195 -5.12 -4.96 10.31
N LEU A 196 -6.15 -4.57 11.06
CA LEU A 196 -6.08 -3.75 12.27
C LEU A 196 -5.71 -4.55 13.53
N ILE A 197 -5.95 -5.87 13.57
CA ILE A 197 -5.43 -6.76 14.62
C ILE A 197 -3.88 -6.72 14.64
N CYS A 198 -3.23 -6.55 13.48
CA CYS A 198 -1.79 -6.27 13.43
C CYS A 198 -1.44 -4.82 13.86
N ALA A 199 -2.28 -3.84 13.52
CA ALA A 199 -2.08 -2.45 13.94
C ALA A 199 -2.28 -2.22 15.46
N LYS A 200 -3.07 -3.06 16.16
CA LYS A 200 -3.23 -3.03 17.62
C LYS A 200 -1.89 -3.10 18.37
N LYS A 201 -0.91 -3.84 17.86
CA LYS A 201 0.42 -3.96 18.48
C LYS A 201 1.36 -2.81 18.12
N PHE A 202 1.08 -2.10 17.03
CA PHE A 202 1.90 -1.00 16.51
C PHE A 202 1.43 0.37 17.04
N ILE A 203 0.12 0.63 17.02
CA ILE A 203 -0.48 1.88 17.54
C ILE A 203 -0.30 1.98 19.06
N TRP A 204 -0.37 0.87 19.79
CA TRP A 204 -0.16 0.89 21.25
C TRP A 204 1.31 1.18 21.63
N ASN A 205 2.27 0.73 20.82
CA ASN A 205 3.68 1.11 20.98
C ASN A 205 3.94 2.56 20.53
N PHE A 206 3.24 3.04 19.51
CA PHE A 206 3.42 4.42 19.01
C PHE A 206 2.79 5.48 19.94
N LEU A 207 1.65 5.19 20.57
CA LEU A 207 1.04 6.09 21.55
C LEU A 207 1.80 6.15 22.89
N MET A 208 2.49 5.07 23.28
CA MET A 208 3.34 5.06 24.50
C MET A 208 4.61 5.89 24.35
N PHE A 209 5.09 6.15 23.13
CA PHE A 209 6.25 7.02 22.89
C PHE A 209 5.91 8.52 22.88
N TYR A 210 4.63 8.90 22.77
CA TYR A 210 4.22 10.31 22.78
C TYR A 210 3.80 10.83 24.17
N HIS A 211 3.93 10.02 25.23
CA HIS A 211 3.64 10.42 26.60
C HIS A 211 4.85 10.33 27.56
N PHE A 212 6.06 10.22 27.01
CA PHE A 212 7.31 10.30 27.76
C PHE A 212 8.34 11.17 27.02
N GLU A 213 8.01 12.46 26.92
CA GLU A 213 8.98 13.58 26.95
C GLU A 213 8.36 14.71 27.80
#